data_AF-A0A354QB17-F1
#
_entry.id   AF-A0A354QB17-F1
#
_cell.length_a   1.000
_cell.length_b   1.000
_cell.length_c   1.000
_cell.angle_alpha   90.00
_cell.angle_beta   90.00
_cell.angle_gamma   90.00
#
_symmetry.space_group_name_H-M   'P 1'
#
loop_
_entity.id
_entity.type
_entity.pdbx_description
1 polymer ?
#
loop_
_entity_poly.entity_id
_entity_poly.type
_entity_poly.pdbx_seq_one_letter_code
_entity_poly.pdbx_strand_id
1 'polypeptide(L)'
;MKNPLLRWGLLLGLILYLFLSIGSLDVNWHRIYVGLDRGAKFVYGFMNPNFAGRWTDISEGMIESLVMTVTSTAIGIAISIPIGFGAARNLAPLPVYLFCRGIIALSRSFQEIIVAILFVAIFGFGPLAGVLTLSFATIGFLSKLLAEDIESIDKSQAEAV
;
A
#
# COMPACT_ATOMS: atom_id res chain seq x y z
N MET A 1 -3.47 -39.68 -24.91
CA MET A 1 -2.09 -40.15 -24.69
C MET A 1 -2.08 -41.68 -24.63
N LYS A 2 -1.96 -42.34 -25.79
CA LYS A 2 -2.26 -43.78 -25.95
C LYS A 2 -1.01 -44.70 -25.96
N ASN A 3 0.21 -44.15 -25.94
CA ASN A 3 1.45 -44.93 -25.94
C ASN A 3 2.08 -45.04 -24.53
N PRO A 4 2.17 -46.25 -23.95
CA PRO A 4 2.72 -46.46 -22.61
C PRO A 4 4.23 -46.13 -22.52
N LEU A 5 4.98 -46.34 -23.61
CA LEU A 5 6.41 -46.08 -23.69
C LEU A 5 6.75 -44.58 -23.61
N LEU A 6 5.93 -43.71 -24.21
CA LEU A 6 6.16 -42.25 -24.17
C LEU A 6 5.92 -41.68 -22.76
N ARG A 7 4.97 -42.26 -22.02
CA ARG A 7 4.69 -41.89 -20.62
C ARG A 7 5.83 -42.30 -19.70
N TRP A 8 6.34 -43.53 -19.84
CA TRP A 8 7.48 -44.01 -19.06
C TRP A 8 8.77 -43.27 -19.39
N GLY A 9 9.01 -42.94 -20.67
CA GLY A 9 10.15 -42.11 -21.08
C GLY A 9 10.10 -40.69 -20.52
N LEU A 10 8.92 -40.04 -20.54
CA LEU A 10 8.74 -38.71 -19.93
C LEU A 10 8.88 -38.75 -18.41
N LEU A 11 8.36 -39.78 -17.74
CA LEU A 11 8.52 -39.96 -16.29
C LEU A 11 9.98 -40.20 -15.92
N LEU A 12 10.70 -41.06 -16.65
CA LEU A 12 12.13 -41.29 -16.43
C LEU A 12 12.95 -40.02 -16.70
N GLY A 13 12.64 -39.28 -17.76
CA GLY A 13 13.29 -38.00 -18.05
C GLY A 13 13.04 -36.96 -16.96
N LEU A 14 11.81 -36.88 -16.44
CA LEU A 14 11.45 -35.99 -15.34
C LEU A 14 12.16 -36.38 -14.04
N ILE A 15 12.22 -37.66 -13.72
CA ILE A 15 12.92 -38.18 -12.53
C ILE A 15 14.42 -37.92 -12.65
N LEU A 16 15.02 -38.18 -13.82
CA LEU A 16 16.44 -37.91 -14.07
C LEU A 16 16.75 -36.41 -13.99
N TYR A 17 15.87 -35.57 -14.54
CA TYR A 17 15.99 -34.12 -14.47
C TYR A 17 15.89 -33.62 -13.02
N LEU A 18 14.93 -34.10 -12.24
CA LEU A 18 14.81 -33.76 -10.81
C LEU A 18 16.05 -34.22 -10.03
N PHE A 19 16.58 -35.41 -10.33
CA PHE A 19 17.76 -35.93 -9.67
C PHE A 19 19.02 -35.10 -9.97
N LEU A 20 19.22 -34.72 -11.24
CA LEU A 20 20.29 -33.80 -11.65
C LEU A 20 20.10 -32.40 -11.05
N SER A 21 18.88 -31.90 -11.02
CA SER A 21 18.54 -30.60 -10.44
C SER A 21 18.84 -30.56 -8.94
N ILE A 22 18.51 -31.61 -8.19
CA ILE A 22 18.82 -31.71 -6.76
C ILE A 22 20.32 -31.85 -6.54
N GLY A 23 21.02 -32.61 -7.39
CA GLY A 23 22.49 -32.74 -7.34
C GLY A 23 23.25 -31.45 -7.67
N SER A 24 22.66 -30.54 -8.45
CA SER A 24 23.23 -29.22 -8.74
C SER A 24 22.93 -28.14 -7.70
N LEU A 25 22.08 -28.43 -6.72
CA LEU A 25 21.83 -27.51 -5.61
C LEU A 25 22.99 -27.63 -4.60
N ASP A 26 23.76 -26.56 -4.45
CA ASP A 26 24.68 -26.38 -3.32
C ASP A 26 23.87 -26.20 -2.03
N VAL A 27 23.27 -27.28 -1.56
CA VAL A 27 22.46 -27.31 -0.34
C VAL A 27 23.41 -27.22 0.85
N ASN A 28 23.62 -26.00 1.32
CA ASN A 28 24.40 -25.76 2.52
C ASN A 28 23.56 -26.17 3.76
N TRP A 29 23.75 -27.42 4.19
CA TRP A 29 23.02 -28.01 5.33
C TRP A 29 23.19 -27.20 6.62
N HIS A 30 24.33 -26.51 6.79
CA HIS A 30 24.57 -25.61 7.91
C HIS A 30 23.66 -24.37 7.87
N ARG A 31 23.42 -23.77 6.71
CA ARG A 31 22.48 -22.64 6.57
C ARG A 31 21.04 -23.05 6.89
N ILE A 32 20.64 -24.27 6.52
CA ILE A 32 19.29 -24.80 6.81
C ILE A 32 19.10 -24.97 8.32
N TYR A 33 20.08 -25.57 9.00
CA TYR A 33 20.02 -25.73 10.46
C TYR A 33 19.97 -24.37 11.20
N VAL A 34 20.82 -23.42 10.81
CA VAL A 34 20.82 -22.06 11.39
C VAL A 34 19.52 -21.32 11.09
N GLY A 35 18.97 -21.48 9.89
CA GLY A 35 17.67 -20.94 9.50
C GLY A 35 16.52 -21.51 10.35
N LEU A 36 16.55 -22.82 10.61
CA LEU A 36 15.56 -23.50 11.43
C LEU A 36 15.62 -23.06 12.89
N ASP A 37 16.81 -22.88 13.46
CA ASP A 37 16.99 -22.36 14.83
C ASP A 37 16.49 -20.91 14.96
N ARG A 38 16.77 -20.05 13.97
CA ARG A 38 16.24 -18.67 13.94
C ARG A 38 14.72 -18.65 13.79
N GLY A 39 14.17 -19.51 12.94
CA GLY A 39 12.73 -19.67 12.77
C GLY A 39 12.05 -20.14 14.05
N ALA A 40 12.64 -21.12 14.74
CA ALA A 40 12.17 -21.58 16.04
C ALA A 40 12.18 -20.44 17.07
N LYS A 41 13.29 -19.69 17.19
CA LYS A 41 13.38 -18.52 18.08
C LYS A 41 12.34 -17.45 17.79
N PHE A 42 12.06 -17.19 16.51
CA PHE A 42 11.01 -16.25 16.09
C PHE A 42 9.63 -16.72 16.58
N VAL A 43 9.28 -18.00 16.35
CA VAL A 43 8.02 -18.61 16.82
C VAL A 43 7.93 -18.58 18.35
N TYR A 44 8.99 -18.96 19.07
CA TYR A 44 9.04 -18.88 20.53
C TYR A 44 8.89 -17.45 21.06
N GLY A 45 9.34 -16.44 20.31
CA GLY A 45 9.14 -15.03 20.61
C GLY A 45 7.66 -14.62 20.66
N PHE A 46 6.80 -15.21 19.81
CA PHE A 46 5.35 -14.97 19.87
C PHE A 46 4.68 -15.66 21.07
N MET A 47 5.27 -16.73 21.60
CA MET A 47 4.73 -17.48 22.74
C MET A 47 5.00 -16.82 24.10
N ASN A 48 5.98 -15.91 24.18
CA ASN A 48 6.29 -15.13 25.40
C ASN A 48 6.24 -13.61 25.12
N PRO A 49 5.05 -13.05 24.83
CA PRO A 49 4.93 -11.62 24.63
C PRO A 49 5.13 -10.88 25.97
N ASN A 50 6.21 -10.10 26.08
CA ASN A 50 6.49 -9.29 27.26
C ASN A 50 5.75 -7.95 27.20
N PHE A 51 4.48 -7.94 27.59
CA PHE A 51 3.67 -6.73 27.65
C PHE A 51 4.04 -5.82 28.81
N ALA A 52 4.47 -6.37 29.95
CA ALA A 52 4.79 -5.59 31.14
C ALA A 52 6.09 -4.79 31.00
N GLY A 53 7.12 -5.38 30.37
CA GLY A 53 8.42 -4.73 30.17
C GLY A 53 8.49 -3.80 28.95
N ARG A 54 7.59 -3.96 27.97
CA ARG A 54 7.56 -3.16 26.73
C ARG A 54 6.31 -2.29 26.60
N TRP A 55 5.58 -2.09 27.70
CA TRP A 55 4.34 -1.32 27.71
C TRP A 55 4.54 0.11 27.17
N THR A 56 5.65 0.75 27.55
CA THR A 56 6.01 2.09 27.09
C THR A 56 6.13 2.14 25.57
N ASP A 57 6.94 1.28 24.96
CA ASP A 57 7.12 1.21 23.50
C ASP A 57 5.78 0.99 22.76
N ILE A 58 4.94 0.11 23.30
CA ILE A 58 3.63 -0.22 22.70
C ILE A 58 2.71 1.00 22.76
N SER A 59 2.62 1.65 23.92
CA SER A 59 1.80 2.85 24.10
C SER A 59 2.28 4.02 23.23
N GLU A 60 3.59 4.20 23.09
CA GLU A 60 4.19 5.23 22.24
C GLU A 60 3.85 4.97 20.78
N GLY A 61 4.05 3.75 20.27
CA GLY A 61 3.69 3.39 18.90
C GLY A 61 2.18 3.50 18.60
N MET A 62 1.32 3.20 19.58
CA MET A 62 -0.14 3.40 19.43
C MET A 62 -0.50 4.87 19.32
N ILE A 63 0.07 5.72 20.19
CA ILE A 63 -0.14 7.17 20.14
C ILE A 63 0.39 7.74 18.83
N GLU A 64 1.58 7.30 18.40
CA GLU A 64 2.17 7.72 17.13
C GLU A 64 1.24 7.40 15.96
N SER A 65 0.71 6.18 15.88
CA SER A 65 -0.25 5.79 14.83
C SER A 65 -1.53 6.62 14.86
N LEU A 66 -2.05 6.95 16.05
CA LEU A 66 -3.22 7.80 16.21
C LEU A 66 -2.94 9.22 15.73
N VAL A 67 -1.84 9.81 16.17
CA VAL A 67 -1.39 11.14 15.73
C VAL A 67 -1.23 11.14 14.21
N MET A 68 -0.57 10.13 13.64
CA MET A 68 -0.40 10.05 12.19
C MET A 68 -1.74 10.03 11.44
N THR A 69 -2.69 9.22 11.90
CA THR A 69 -4.00 9.05 11.25
C THR A 69 -4.83 10.33 11.36
N VAL A 70 -4.88 10.95 12.54
CA VAL A 70 -5.64 12.19 12.76
C VAL A 70 -5.03 13.35 11.98
N THR A 71 -3.71 13.53 12.05
CA THR A 71 -3.01 14.61 11.33
C THR A 71 -3.13 14.43 9.82
N SER A 72 -2.94 13.21 9.30
CA SER A 72 -3.07 12.97 7.86
C SER A 72 -4.49 13.19 7.35
N THR A 73 -5.49 12.78 8.12
CA THR A 73 -6.90 13.02 7.78
C THR A 73 -7.21 14.51 7.78
N ALA A 74 -6.75 15.27 8.79
CA ALA A 74 -6.97 16.70 8.87
C ALA A 74 -6.33 17.46 7.69
N ILE A 75 -5.06 17.15 7.36
CA ILE A 75 -4.36 17.72 6.21
C ILE A 75 -5.05 17.31 4.91
N GLY A 76 -5.39 16.03 4.79
CA GLY A 76 -6.05 15.47 3.63
C GLY A 76 -7.39 16.15 3.35
N ILE A 77 -8.24 16.31 4.37
CA ILE A 77 -9.51 17.02 4.26
C ILE A 77 -9.27 18.49 3.85
N ALA A 78 -8.38 19.20 4.56
CA ALA A 78 -8.13 20.61 4.30
C ALA A 78 -7.70 20.90 2.86
N ILE A 79 -6.87 20.02 2.27
CA ILE A 79 -6.41 20.14 0.88
C ILE A 79 -7.43 19.56 -0.11
N SER A 80 -8.20 18.55 0.30
CA SER A 80 -9.16 17.90 -0.59
C SER A 80 -10.31 18.82 -0.99
N ILE A 81 -10.72 19.72 -0.09
CA ILE A 81 -11.81 20.67 -0.28
C ILE A 81 -11.54 21.60 -1.48
N PRO A 82 -10.45 22.40 -1.52
CA PRO A 82 -10.18 23.30 -2.64
C PRO A 82 -9.99 22.54 -3.97
N ILE A 83 -9.35 21.36 -3.94
CA ILE A 83 -9.16 20.53 -5.14
C ILE A 83 -10.49 19.97 -5.63
N GLY A 84 -11.38 19.53 -4.73
CA GLY A 84 -12.70 18.99 -5.08
C GLY A 84 -13.61 20.07 -5.69
N PHE A 85 -13.64 21.27 -5.11
CA PHE A 85 -14.35 22.42 -5.70
C PHE A 85 -13.79 22.78 -7.09
N GLY A 86 -12.47 22.79 -7.25
CA GLY A 86 -11.82 23.07 -8.53
C GLY A 86 -12.02 21.97 -9.58
N ALA A 87 -12.26 20.73 -9.16
CA ALA A 87 -12.50 19.58 -10.03
C ALA A 87 -13.96 19.42 -10.46
N ALA A 88 -14.88 20.24 -9.97
CA ALA A 88 -16.29 20.21 -10.36
C ALA A 88 -16.55 21.01 -11.63
N ARG A 89 -17.05 20.36 -12.69
CA ARG A 89 -17.32 20.98 -14.00
C ARG A 89 -18.35 22.12 -13.95
N ASN A 90 -19.23 22.12 -12.95
CA ASN A 90 -20.27 23.14 -12.82
C ASN A 90 -19.75 24.46 -12.21
N LEU A 91 -18.64 24.42 -11.47
CA LEU A 91 -18.15 25.57 -10.68
C LEU A 91 -16.89 26.21 -11.26
N ALA A 92 -15.97 25.40 -11.82
CA ALA A 92 -14.65 25.87 -12.22
C ALA A 92 -14.51 26.09 -13.74
N PRO A 93 -13.71 27.09 -14.17
CA PRO A 93 -13.37 27.26 -15.58
C PRO A 93 -12.52 26.09 -16.09
N LEU A 94 -12.64 25.79 -17.39
CA LEU A 94 -12.04 24.63 -18.05
C LEU A 94 -10.55 24.33 -17.71
N PRO A 95 -9.63 25.31 -17.63
CA PRO A 95 -8.23 25.03 -17.28
C PRO A 95 -8.05 24.55 -15.83
N VAL A 96 -8.78 25.12 -14.88
CA VAL A 96 -8.70 24.74 -13.45
C VAL A 96 -9.29 23.36 -13.25
N TYR A 97 -10.42 23.09 -13.91
CA TYR A 97 -11.05 21.77 -13.93
C TYR A 97 -10.09 20.67 -14.37
N LEU A 98 -9.41 20.84 -15.51
CA LEU A 98 -8.47 19.85 -16.04
C LEU A 98 -7.27 19.64 -15.12
N PHE A 99 -6.76 20.71 -14.50
CA PHE A 99 -5.64 20.62 -13.56
C PHE A 99 -6.01 19.82 -12.29
N CYS A 100 -7.13 20.17 -11.65
CA CYS A 100 -7.59 19.49 -10.44
C CYS A 100 -7.97 18.02 -10.71
N ARG A 101 -8.65 17.73 -11.82
CA ARG A 101 -8.90 16.34 -12.28
C ARG A 101 -7.60 15.58 -12.57
N GLY A 102 -6.60 16.26 -13.13
CA GLY A 102 -5.27 15.70 -13.34
C GLY A 102 -4.60 15.26 -12.03
N ILE A 103 -4.65 16.11 -10.99
CA ILE A 103 -4.13 15.75 -9.66
C ILE A 103 -4.85 14.53 -9.08
N ILE A 104 -6.19 14.49 -9.17
CA ILE A 104 -6.98 13.35 -8.70
C ILE A 104 -6.61 12.06 -9.46
N ALA A 105 -6.47 12.15 -10.78
CA ALA A 105 -6.08 11.01 -11.61
C ALA A 105 -4.66 10.52 -11.29
N LEU A 106 -3.71 11.42 -11.07
CA LEU A 106 -2.34 11.08 -10.67
C LEU A 106 -2.31 10.42 -9.29
N SER A 107 -3.01 11.00 -8.31
CA SER A 107 -3.09 10.44 -6.95
C SER A 107 -3.67 9.02 -6.95
N ARG A 108 -4.63 8.74 -7.85
CA ARG A 108 -5.22 7.40 -8.04
C ARG A 108 -4.36 6.44 -8.87
N SER A 109 -3.48 6.95 -9.72
CA SER A 109 -2.59 6.14 -10.56
C SER A 109 -1.41 5.57 -9.77
N PHE A 110 -0.92 6.29 -8.77
CA PHE A 110 0.14 5.79 -7.89
C PHE A 110 -0.46 5.03 -6.72
N GLN A 111 -0.01 3.79 -6.51
CA GLN A 111 -0.38 3.03 -5.32
C GLN A 111 0.27 3.66 -4.08
N GLU A 112 -0.44 3.63 -2.95
CA GLU A 112 0.01 4.18 -1.67
C GLU A 112 1.40 3.67 -1.27
N ILE A 113 1.71 2.40 -1.55
CA ILE A 113 3.02 1.79 -1.28
C ILE A 113 4.14 2.50 -2.05
N ILE A 114 3.91 2.86 -3.32
CA ILE A 114 4.91 3.55 -4.16
C ILE A 114 5.17 4.94 -3.60
N VAL A 115 4.11 5.65 -3.24
CA VAL A 115 4.20 6.98 -2.62
C VAL A 115 4.91 6.90 -1.26
N ALA A 116 4.64 5.87 -0.47
CA ALA A 116 5.31 5.61 0.81
C ALA A 116 6.82 5.47 0.62
N ILE A 117 7.24 4.61 -0.32
CA ILE A 117 8.66 4.38 -0.60
C ILE A 117 9.33 5.68 -1.07
N LEU A 118 8.64 6.48 -1.91
CA LEU A 118 9.15 7.77 -2.37
C LEU A 118 9.33 8.76 -1.23
N PHE A 119 8.35 8.90 -0.33
CA PHE A 119 8.48 9.79 0.82
C PHE A 119 9.49 9.30 1.85
N VAL A 120 9.63 7.99 2.05
CA VAL A 120 10.69 7.43 2.88
C VAL A 120 12.07 7.70 2.27
N ALA A 121 12.20 7.67 0.94
CA ALA A 121 13.46 8.01 0.28
C ALA A 121 13.83 9.50 0.41
N ILE A 122 12.83 10.40 0.43
CA ILE A 122 13.04 11.85 0.53
C ILE A 122 13.25 12.31 1.97
N PHE A 123 12.38 11.88 2.89
CA PHE A 123 12.32 12.36 4.28
C PHE A 123 12.94 11.38 5.29
N GLY A 124 13.23 10.14 4.87
CA GLY A 124 13.69 9.08 5.75
C GLY A 124 12.56 8.24 6.36
N PHE A 125 12.95 7.21 7.11
CA PHE A 125 12.02 6.40 7.89
C PHE A 125 11.48 7.21 9.08
N GLY A 126 10.16 7.22 9.25
CA GLY A 126 9.53 7.84 10.41
C GLY A 126 8.06 8.21 10.21
N PRO A 127 7.42 8.76 11.26
CA PRO A 127 6.01 9.15 11.27
C PRO A 127 5.63 10.08 10.13
N LEU A 128 6.51 11.04 9.82
CA LEU A 128 6.26 12.08 8.83
C LEU A 128 6.01 11.48 7.44
N ALA A 129 6.81 10.50 7.02
CA ALA A 129 6.61 9.82 5.74
C ALA A 129 5.26 9.10 5.68
N GLY A 130 4.85 8.47 6.78
CA GLY A 130 3.52 7.86 6.92
C GLY A 130 2.39 8.88 6.78
N VAL A 131 2.47 10.00 7.52
CA VAL A 131 1.47 11.09 7.46
C VAL A 131 1.32 11.64 6.05
N LEU A 132 2.42 11.94 5.36
CA LEU A 132 2.36 12.49 3.99
C LEU A 132 1.76 11.49 3.01
N THR A 133 2.12 10.21 3.13
CA THR A 133 1.57 9.15 2.28
C THR A 133 0.05 9.04 2.45
N LEU A 134 -0.40 8.93 3.70
CA LEU A 134 -1.82 8.82 4.04
C LEU A 134 -2.58 10.08 3.62
N SER A 135 -2.00 11.27 3.79
CA SER A 135 -2.60 12.53 3.37
C SER A 135 -2.80 12.55 1.85
N PHE A 136 -1.76 12.17 1.09
CA PHE A 136 -1.81 12.15 -0.38
C PHE A 136 -2.90 11.21 -0.91
N ALA A 137 -3.05 10.02 -0.30
CA ALA A 137 -4.10 9.08 -0.64
C ALA A 137 -5.50 9.65 -0.31
N THR A 138 -5.63 10.26 0.87
CA THR A 138 -6.88 10.87 1.34
C THR A 138 -7.34 12.01 0.42
N ILE A 139 -6.41 12.86 -0.05
CA ILE A 139 -6.70 13.95 -0.97
C ILE A 139 -7.32 13.41 -2.26
N GLY A 140 -6.68 12.44 -2.92
CA GLY A 140 -7.18 11.91 -4.19
C GLY A 140 -8.55 11.27 -4.08
N PHE A 141 -8.83 10.58 -2.98
CA PHE A 141 -10.13 9.96 -2.72
C PHE A 141 -11.22 10.98 -2.38
N LEU A 142 -11.01 11.84 -1.38
CA LEU A 142 -12.01 12.81 -0.92
C LEU A 142 -12.30 13.88 -1.96
N SER A 143 -11.28 14.41 -2.66
CA SER A 143 -11.51 15.41 -3.70
C SER A 143 -12.36 14.87 -4.83
N LYS A 144 -12.19 13.59 -5.18
CA LYS A 144 -13.00 12.94 -6.20
C LYS A 144 -14.45 12.83 -5.76
N LEU A 145 -14.71 12.30 -4.56
CA LEU A 145 -16.06 12.17 -4.04
C LEU A 145 -16.74 13.54 -3.96
N LEU A 146 -16.06 14.54 -3.40
CA LEU A 146 -16.59 15.89 -3.30
C LEU A 146 -16.90 16.49 -4.69
N ALA A 147 -16.02 16.29 -5.68
CA ALA A 147 -16.25 16.78 -7.03
C ALA A 147 -17.44 16.07 -7.71
N GLU A 148 -17.57 14.75 -7.54
CA GLU A 148 -18.70 13.98 -8.08
C GLU A 148 -20.02 14.39 -7.42
N ASP A 149 -20.02 14.62 -6.11
CA ASP A 149 -21.19 15.12 -5.38
C ASP A 149 -21.58 16.53 -5.87
N ILE A 150 -20.63 17.46 -6.02
CA ILE A 150 -20.90 18.81 -6.52
C ILE A 150 -21.40 18.79 -7.98
N GLU A 151 -20.85 17.92 -8.83
CA GLU A 151 -21.32 17.75 -10.21
C GLU A 151 -22.73 17.16 -10.28
N SER A 152 -23.13 16.38 -9.29
CA SER A 152 -24.46 15.77 -9.22
C SER A 152 -25.58 16.72 -8.76
N ILE A 153 -25.23 17.88 -8.18
CA ILE A 153 -26.20 18.90 -7.78
C ILE A 153 -26.85 19.49 -9.04
N ASP A 154 -28.16 19.27 -9.17
CA ASP A 154 -28.95 19.62 -10.34
C ASP A 154 -28.94 21.15 -10.60
N LYS A 155 -28.63 21.54 -11.84
CA LYS A 155 -28.58 22.95 -12.28
C LYS A 155 -29.91 23.68 -12.08
N SER A 156 -31.02 22.95 -11.96
CA SER A 156 -32.36 23.52 -11.73
C SER A 156 -32.47 24.40 -10.47
N GLN A 157 -31.64 24.21 -9.44
CA GLN A 157 -31.71 25.01 -8.21
C GLN A 157 -30.89 26.32 -8.28
N ALA A 158 -29.98 26.46 -9.25
CA ALA A 158 -29.14 27.65 -9.40
C ALA A 158 -29.74 28.71 -10.35
N GLU A 159 -30.63 28.31 -11.26
CA GLU A 159 -31.34 29.23 -12.18
C GLU A 159 -32.72 29.68 -11.64
N ALA A 160 -33.12 29.24 -10.45
CA ALA A 160 -34.43 29.54 -9.86
C ALA A 160 -34.46 30.78 -8.94
N VAL A 161 -33.38 31.58 -8.90
CA VAL A 161 -33.30 32.85 -8.16
C VAL A 161 -32.95 34.00 -9.09
#